data_AF-A0A9E1M0X9-F1
#
_entry.id   AF-A0A9E1M0X9-F1
#
_cell.length_a   1.000
_cell.length_b   1.000
_cell.length_c   1.000
_cell.angle_alpha   90.00
_cell.angle_beta   90.00
_cell.angle_gamma   90.00
#
_symmetry.space_group_name_H-M   'P 1'
#
loop_
_entity.id
_entity.type
_entity.pdbx_description
1 polymer ?
#
loop_
_entity_poly.entity_id
_entity_poly.type
_entity_poly.pdbx_seq_one_letter_code
_entity_poly.pdbx_strand_id
1 'polypeptide(L)' 'MALFESYERRIPQINAVLNSYGISSIEEAEKITKDAGLDVYDQVKKIQPICFENACWAYIVGAAIAIKKGC' A
#
# COMPACT_ATOMS: atom_id res chain seq x y z
N MET A 1 -13.16 -10.69 -2.89
CA MET A 1 -12.00 -11.48 -2.42
C MET A 1 -11.16 -10.54 -1.56
N ALA A 2 -10.66 -10.96 -0.40
CA ALA A 2 -9.87 -10.08 0.46
C ALA A 2 -8.60 -9.60 -0.28
N LEU A 3 -8.25 -8.32 -0.14
CA LEU A 3 -7.11 -7.72 -0.84
C LEU A 3 -5.78 -8.34 -0.44
N PHE A 4 -5.67 -8.85 0.78
CA PHE A 4 -4.52 -9.58 1.29
C PHE A 4 -4.94 -10.49 2.47
N GLU A 5 -4.03 -11.35 2.91
CA GLU A 5 -4.31 -12.33 3.96
C GLU A 5 -4.60 -11.65 5.31
N SER A 6 -5.64 -12.13 6.00
CA SER A 6 -6.11 -11.56 7.27
C SER A 6 -6.52 -10.08 7.19
N TYR A 7 -6.98 -9.63 6.02
CA TYR A 7 -7.41 -8.25 5.76
C TYR A 7 -8.22 -7.64 6.90
N GLU A 8 -9.37 -8.23 7.25
CA GLU A 8 -10.29 -7.73 8.29
C GLU A 8 -9.62 -7.50 9.65
N ARG A 9 -8.64 -8.34 10.01
CA ARG A 9 -7.92 -8.23 11.28
C ARG A 9 -6.82 -7.17 11.25
N ARG A 10 -6.25 -6.89 10.07
CA ARG A 10 -5.07 -6.02 9.91
C ARG A 10 -5.44 -4.60 9.48
N ILE A 11 -6.51 -4.45 8.70
CA ILE A 11 -6.92 -3.16 8.12
C ILE A 11 -7.13 -2.05 9.17
N PRO A 12 -7.67 -2.29 10.39
CA PRO A 12 -7.83 -1.22 11.37
C PRO A 12 -6.49 -0.64 11.83
N GLN A 13 -5.47 -1.49 11.99
CA GLN A 13 -4.13 -1.08 12.39
C GLN A 13 -3.41 -0.36 11.26
N ILE A 14 -3.54 -0.86 10.02
CA ILE A 14 -2.96 -0.24 8.83
C ILE A 14 -3.56 1.15 8.60
N ASN A 15 -4.88 1.28 8.63
CA ASN A 15 -5.56 2.57 8.49
C ASN A 15 -5.19 3.53 9.63
N ALA A 16 -5.03 3.05 10.87
CA ALA A 16 -4.57 3.90 11.97
C ALA A 16 -3.19 4.52 11.70
N VAL A 17 -2.24 3.74 11.15
CA VAL A 17 -0.92 4.25 10.75
C VAL A 17 -1.04 5.21 9.58
N LEU A 18 -1.77 4.85 8.53
CA LEU A 18 -1.96 5.71 7.35
C LEU A 18 -2.58 7.05 7.71
N ASN A 19 -3.57 7.06 8.61
CA ASN A 19 -4.22 8.28 9.08
C ASN A 19 -3.23 9.22 9.78
N SER A 20 -2.22 8.70 10.50
CA SER A 20 -1.18 9.53 11.11
C SER A 20 -0.31 10.27 10.09
N TYR A 21 -0.30 9.82 8.83
CA TYR A 21 0.35 10.48 7.70
C TYR A 21 -0.62 11.26 6.81
N GLY A 22 -1.90 11.37 7.20
CA GLY A 22 -2.93 12.05 6.40
C GLY A 22 -3.34 11.28 5.15
N ILE A 23 -3.38 9.94 5.24
CA ILE A 23 -3.89 9.02 4.21
C ILE A 23 -5.06 8.25 4.84
N SER A 24 -6.25 8.38 4.29
CA SER A 24 -7.51 7.89 4.86
C SER A 24 -7.72 6.38 4.74
N SER A 25 -7.15 5.76 3.70
CA SER A 25 -7.29 4.33 3.46
C SER A 25 -6.17 3.75 2.59
N ILE A 26 -6.12 2.43 2.45
CA ILE A 26 -5.15 1.76 1.57
C ILE A 26 -5.43 2.04 0.09
N GLU A 27 -6.69 2.28 -0.29
CA GLU A 27 -7.08 2.67 -1.64
C GLU A 27 -6.61 4.09 -1.96
N GLU A 28 -6.65 5.00 -0.99
CA GLU A 28 -6.02 6.31 -1.15
C GLU A 28 -4.49 6.17 -1.28
N ALA A 29 -3.87 5.29 -0.51
CA ALA A 29 -2.43 5.01 -0.64
C ALA A 29 -2.08 4.53 -2.06
N GLU A 30 -2.87 3.61 -2.62
CA GLU A 30 -2.71 3.15 -4.01
C GLU A 30 -2.85 4.32 -5.00
N LYS A 31 -3.89 5.14 -4.84
CA LYS A 31 -4.10 6.32 -5.68
C LYS A 31 -2.92 7.29 -5.63
N ILE A 32 -2.39 7.60 -4.44
CA ILE A 32 -1.21 8.46 -4.27
C ILE A 32 -0.02 7.93 -5.07
N THR A 33 0.24 6.62 -5.01
CA THR A 33 1.36 6.02 -5.76
C THR A 33 1.13 6.09 -7.28
N LYS A 34 -0.09 5.83 -7.75
CA LYS A 34 -0.45 5.92 -9.17
C LYS A 34 -0.41 7.35 -9.71
N ASP A 35 -0.89 8.32 -8.94
CA ASP A 35 -0.84 9.75 -9.28
C ASP A 35 0.61 10.26 -9.35
N ALA A 36 1.53 9.64 -8.61
CA ALA A 36 2.98 9.86 -8.72
C ALA A 36 3.64 9.12 -9.90
N GLY A 37 2.87 8.41 -10.73
CA GLY A 37 3.36 7.64 -11.88
C GLY A 37 3.99 6.29 -11.51
N LEU A 38 3.75 5.78 -10.30
CA LEU A 38 4.32 4.53 -9.82
C LEU A 38 3.24 3.44 -9.75
N ASP A 39 3.35 2.44 -10.63
CA ASP A 39 2.61 1.19 -10.47
C ASP A 39 3.38 0.24 -9.54
N VAL A 40 3.24 0.48 -8.23
CA VAL A 40 3.99 -0.24 -7.19
C VAL A 40 3.60 -1.72 -7.15
N TYR A 41 2.33 -2.03 -7.38
CA TYR A 41 1.84 -3.41 -7.39
C TYR A 41 2.56 -4.23 -8.47
N ASP A 42 2.53 -3.75 -9.71
CA ASP A 42 3.16 -4.40 -10.85
C ASP A 42 4.68 -4.50 -10.68
N GLN A 43 5.33 -3.47 -10.13
CA GLN A 43 6.77 -3.51 -9.87
C GLN A 43 7.14 -4.63 -8.90
N VAL A 44 6.40 -4.76 -7.80
CA VAL A 44 6.64 -5.81 -6.80
C VAL A 44 6.42 -7.19 -7.42
N LYS A 45 5.35 -7.40 -8.19
CA LYS A 45 5.10 -8.66 -8.90
C LYS A 45 6.13 -8.96 -10.00
N LYS A 46 6.65 -7.96 -10.71
CA LYS A 46 7.72 -8.14 -11.71
C LYS A 46 9.04 -8.56 -11.07
N ILE A 47 9.37 -7.97 -9.92
CA ILE A 47 10.59 -8.31 -9.17
C ILE A 47 10.49 -9.69 -8.54
N GLN A 48 9.38 -9.98 -7.86
CA GLN A 48 9.13 -11.25 -7.20
C GLN A 48 7.75 -11.80 -7.59
N PRO A 49 7.66 -12.57 -8.69
CA PRO A 49 6.38 -13.08 -9.20
C PRO A 49 5.59 -13.94 -8.21
N ILE A 50 6.31 -14.62 -7.30
CA ILE A 50 5.72 -15.50 -6.28
C ILE A 50 5.38 -14.77 -4.97
N CYS A 51 5.45 -13.43 -4.93
CA CYS A 51 5.14 -12.71 -3.70
C CYS A 51 3.63 -12.73 -3.39
N PHE A 52 3.33 -12.79 -2.09
CA PHE A 52 1.98 -12.69 -1.59
C PHE A 52 1.42 -11.29 -1.78
N GLU A 53 0.09 -11.19 -1.83
CA GLU A 53 -0.62 -9.90 -1.87
C GLU A 53 -0.22 -8.98 -0.70
N ASN A 54 0.06 -9.56 0.48
CA ASN A 54 0.55 -8.82 1.64
C ASN A 54 1.77 -7.97 1.31
N ALA A 55 2.70 -8.48 0.49
CA ALA A 55 3.89 -7.75 0.10
C ALA A 55 3.54 -6.59 -0.83
N CYS A 56 2.70 -6.83 -1.84
CA CYS A 56 2.30 -5.80 -2.80
C CYS A 56 1.63 -4.61 -2.08
N TRP A 57 0.69 -4.91 -1.18
CA TRP A 57 0.00 -3.87 -0.39
C TRP A 57 0.92 -3.19 0.63
N ALA A 58 1.85 -3.91 1.25
CA ALA A 58 2.84 -3.32 2.15
C ALA A 58 3.73 -2.30 1.42
N TYR A 59 4.17 -2.60 0.20
CA TYR A 59 4.95 -1.67 -0.62
C TYR A 59 4.12 -0.47 -1.09
N ILE A 60 2.84 -0.65 -1.44
CA ILE A 60 1.95 0.46 -1.79
C ILE A 60 1.82 1.44 -0.63
N VAL A 61 1.47 0.95 0.58
CA VAL A 61 1.29 1.84 1.74
C VAL A 61 2.60 2.51 2.16
N GLY A 62 3.72 1.78 2.09
CA GLY A 62 5.04 2.34 2.39
C GLY A 62 5.46 3.43 1.40
N ALA A 63 5.26 3.20 0.10
CA ALA A 63 5.54 4.18 -0.95
C ALA A 63 4.65 5.43 -0.81
N ALA A 64 3.36 5.26 -0.55
CA ALA A 64 2.45 6.39 -0.31
C ALA A 64 2.89 7.25 0.88
N ILE A 65 3.30 6.62 1.98
CA ILE A 65 3.86 7.33 3.16
C ILE A 65 5.14 8.08 2.77
N ALA A 66 6.05 7.47 2.02
CA ALA A 66 7.29 8.12 1.58
C ALA A 66 7.01 9.35 0.71
N ILE A 67 6.12 9.23 -0.28
CA ILE A 67 5.68 10.33 -1.15
C ILE A 67 5.08 11.46 -0.30
N LYS A 68 4.20 11.13 0.65
CA LYS A 68 3.55 12.14 1.51
C LYS A 68 4.55 12.86 2.42
N LYS A 69 5.61 12.18 2.84
CA LYS A 69 6.70 12.76 3.63
C LYS A 69 7.75 13.51 2.80
N GLY A 70 7.73 13.38 1.47
CA GLY A 70 8.76 13.92 0.58
C GLY A 70 10.13 13.24 0.75
N CYS A 71 10.14 11.92 0.98
CA CYS A 71 11.35 11.10 1.13
C CYS A 71 11.66 10.31 -0.15
#